data_AF-A0A3N6M8Y0-F1
#
_entry.id   AF-A0A3N6M8Y0-F1
#
_cell.length_a   1.000
_cell.length_b   1.000
_cell.length_c   1.000
_cell.angle_alpha   90.00
_cell.angle_beta   90.00
_cell.angle_gamma   90.00
#
_symmetry.space_group_name_H-M   'P 1'
#
loop_
_entity.id
_entity.type
_entity.pdbx_description
1 polymer ?
#
loop_
_entity_poly.entity_id
_entity_poly.type
_entity_poly.pdbx_seq_one_letter_code
_entity_poly.pdbx_strand_id
1 'polypeptide(L)' 'MTGYYDIVLGLIPVALLGITAALTLVGISLTTAIPAGAFVSMMIIGHAMFVNTPADSSDDTQSPRPPLNAD' A
#
# COMPACT_ATOMS: atom_id res chain seq x y z
N MET A 1 14.76 7.28 -2.28
CA MET A 1 13.68 7.49 -3.25
C MET A 1 12.45 6.84 -2.65
N THR A 2 11.40 7.59 -2.29
CA THR A 2 10.15 6.96 -1.85
C THR A 2 9.43 6.43 -3.08
N GLY A 3 9.26 5.12 -3.16
CA GLY A 3 8.58 4.46 -4.28
C GLY A 3 7.06 4.52 -4.15
N TYR A 4 6.37 4.03 -5.18
CA TYR A 4 4.90 3.92 -5.21
C TYR A 4 4.37 3.16 -3.98
N TYR A 5 4.96 2.01 -3.66
CA TYR A 5 4.51 1.19 -2.54
C TYR A 5 4.79 1.81 -1.16
N ASP A 6 5.81 2.67 -1.02
CA ASP A 6 6.04 3.41 0.22
C ASP A 6 4.90 4.41 0.48
N ILE A 7 4.40 5.04 -0.58
CA ILE A 7 3.25 5.96 -0.52
C ILE A 7 1.97 5.17 -0.21
N VAL A 8 1.72 4.05 -0.91
CA VAL A 8 0.57 3.18 -0.63
C VAL A 8 0.59 2.70 0.82
N LEU A 9 1.76 2.29 1.32
CA LEU A 9 1.94 1.84 2.70
C LEU A 9 1.59 2.95 3.71
N GLY A 10 1.97 4.19 3.44
CA GLY A 10 1.58 5.34 4.24
C GLY A 10 0.10 5.70 4.14
N LEU A 11 -0.52 5.53 2.96
CA LEU A 11 -1.93 5.85 2.73
C LEU A 11 -2.88 4.91 3.47
N ILE A 12 -2.52 3.64 3.69
CA ILE A 12 -3.36 2.66 4.39
C ILE A 12 -3.73 3.11 5.82
N PRO A 13 -2.76 3.41 6.73
CA PRO A 13 -3.07 3.89 8.08
C PRO A 13 -3.67 5.30 8.06
N VAL A 14 -3.26 6.16 7.13
CA VAL A 14 -3.84 7.51 6.98
C VAL A 14 -5.32 7.44 6.61
N ALA A 15 -5.70 6.56 5.68
CA ALA A 15 -7.10 6.37 5.29
C ALA A 15 -7.90 5.78 6.46
N LEU A 16 -7.38 4.73 7.11
CA LEU A 16 -8.06 4.10 8.23
C LEU A 16 -8.33 5.10 9.36
N LEU A 17 -7.28 5.77 9.84
CA LEU A 17 -7.38 6.70 10.95
C LEU A 17 -8.09 8.00 10.55
N GLY A 18 -7.79 8.54 9.37
CA GLY A 18 -8.35 9.79 8.89
C GLY A 18 -9.86 9.71 8.67
N ILE A 19 -10.34 8.64 8.03
CA ILE A 19 -11.78 8.44 7.80
C ILE A 19 -12.48 8.11 9.11
N THR A 20 -11.89 7.25 9.94
CA THR A 20 -12.47 6.94 11.26
C THR A 20 -12.59 8.22 12.08
N ALA A 21 -11.54 9.03 12.17
CA ALA A 21 -11.53 10.29 12.91
C ALA A 21 -12.51 11.32 12.34
N ALA A 22 -12.59 11.45 11.01
CA ALA A 22 -13.53 12.37 10.37
C ALA A 22 -14.99 11.98 10.67
N LEU A 23 -15.32 10.69 10.59
CA LEU A 23 -16.65 10.18 10.89
C LEU A 23 -17.01 10.33 12.37
N THR A 24 -16.07 10.07 13.28
CA THR A 24 -16.32 10.26 14.71
C THR A 24 -16.50 11.73 15.09
N LEU A 25 -15.76 12.65 14.45
CA LEU A 25 -15.91 14.09 14.64
C LEU A 25 -17.30 14.61 14.25
N VAL A 26 -17.94 14.00 13.25
CA VAL A 26 -19.32 14.34 12.85
C VAL A 26 -20.39 13.52 13.58
N GLY A 27 -20.00 12.76 14.63
CA GLY A 27 -20.92 12.08 15.53
C GLY A 27 -21.29 10.63 15.15
N ILE A 28 -20.64 10.05 14.14
CA ILE A 28 -20.83 8.63 13.80
C ILE A 28 -20.11 7.75 14.84
N SER A 29 -20.75 6.65 15.26
CA SER A 29 -20.18 5.73 16.24
C SER A 29 -18.91 5.05 15.71
N LEU A 30 -17.98 4.75 16.61
CA LEU A 30 -16.76 4.00 16.27
C LEU A 30 -17.05 2.64 15.62
N THR A 31 -18.12 1.98 16.04
CA THR A 31 -18.57 0.70 15.48
C THR A 31 -18.93 0.77 14.00
N THR A 32 -19.31 1.95 13.50
CA THR A 32 -19.58 2.20 12.07
C THR A 32 -18.39 2.85 11.39
N ALA A 33 -17.71 3.79 12.06
CA ALA A 33 -16.59 4.54 11.50
C ALA A 33 -15.37 3.64 11.21
N ILE A 34 -15.04 2.71 12.11
CA ILE A 34 -13.88 1.82 11.95
C ILE A 34 -14.06 0.90 10.73
N PRO A 35 -15.18 0.15 10.57
CA PRO A 35 -15.40 -0.62 9.35
C PRO A 35 -15.40 0.21 8.06
N ALA A 36 -15.93 1.43 8.10
CA ALA A 36 -15.93 2.32 6.94
C ALA A 36 -14.50 2.74 6.53
N GLY A 37 -13.67 3.13 7.50
CA GLY A 37 -12.25 3.41 7.26
C GLY A 37 -11.49 2.18 6.73
N ALA A 38 -11.75 1.01 7.32
CA ALA A 38 -11.14 -0.25 6.89
C ALA A 38 -11.52 -0.61 5.44
N PHE A 39 -12.77 -0.37 5.03
CA PHE A 39 -13.22 -0.62 3.66
C PHE A 39 -12.45 0.24 2.64
N VAL A 40 -12.22 1.51 2.94
CA VAL A 40 -11.44 2.40 2.07
C VAL A 40 -9.97 1.99 2.03
N SER A 41 -9.37 1.63 3.18
CA SER A 41 -8.02 1.05 3.20
C SER A 41 -7.93 -0.22 2.34
N MET A 42 -8.95 -1.08 2.37
CA MET A 42 -9.01 -2.28 1.55
C MET A 42 -9.10 -1.97 0.06
N MET A 43 -9.82 -0.92 -0.33
CA MET A 43 -9.84 -0.43 -1.72
C MET A 43 -8.49 0.09 -2.18
N ILE A 44 -7.74 0.80 -1.32
CA ILE A 44 -6.36 1.24 -1.61
C ILE A 44 -5.46 0.02 -1.85
N ILE A 45 -5.52 -0.98 -0.95
CA ILE A 45 -4.77 -2.24 -1.08
C ILE A 45 -5.14 -2.93 -2.39
N GLY A 46 -6.44 -3.08 -2.67
CA GLY A 46 -6.95 -3.68 -3.89
C GLY A 46 -6.46 -2.94 -5.14
N HIS A 47 -6.55 -1.61 -5.16
CA HIS A 47 -6.05 -0.81 -6.27
C HIS A 47 -4.55 -1.04 -6.50
N ALA A 48 -3.76 -1.03 -5.43
CA ALA A 48 -2.32 -1.32 -5.52
C ALA A 48 -2.02 -2.75 -5.97
N MET A 49 -2.87 -3.73 -5.67
CA MET A 49 -2.68 -5.12 -6.09
C MET A 49 -3.16 -5.40 -7.52
N PHE A 50 -4.22 -4.74 -7.98
CA PHE A 50 -4.88 -5.09 -9.25
C PHE A 50 -4.60 -4.08 -10.37
N VAL A 51 -4.37 -2.80 -10.05
CA VAL A 51 -4.09 -1.76 -11.06
C VAL A 51 -2.59 -1.62 -11.28
N ASN A 52 -1.83 -1.57 -10.19
CA ASN A 52 -0.37 -1.58 -10.23
C ASN A 52 0.13 -2.93 -9.73
N THR A 53 -0.25 -4.01 -10.42
CA THR A 53 0.12 -5.37 -10.05
C THR A 53 1.62 -5.43 -9.74
N PRO A 54 2.03 -6.04 -8.62
CA PRO A 54 3.44 -6.28 -8.31
C PRO A 54 3.97 -7.40 -9.22
N ALA A 55 4.07 -7.12 -10.52
CA ALA A 55 4.87 -7.85 -11.47
C ALA A 55 5.80 -6.81 -12.10
N ASP A 56 7.10 -7.13 -12.17
CA ASP A 56 8.22 -6.28 -12.62
C ASP A 56 8.98 -5.47 -11.57
N SER A 57 8.74 -5.63 -10.26
CA SER A 57 9.82 -5.40 -9.28
C SER A 57 10.75 -6.60 -9.24
N SER A 58 11.28 -6.96 -10.41
CA SER A 58 12.23 -8.04 -10.68
C SER A 58 13.53 -7.47 -11.24
N ASP A 59 14.08 -6.40 -10.63
CA ASP A 59 15.31 -5.80 -11.16
C ASP A 59 16.38 -5.42 -10.11
N ASP A 60 16.21 -5.78 -8.83
CA ASP A 60 17.23 -5.52 -7.79
C ASP A 60 17.79 -6.77 -7.12
N THR A 61 17.56 -7.95 -7.71
CA THR A 61 18.49 -9.07 -7.58
C THR A 61 19.27 -9.19 -8.88
N GLN A 62 20.06 -8.16 -9.16
CA GLN A 62 21.23 -8.28 -10.03
C GLN A 62 22.14 -9.35 -9.43
N SER A 63 21.84 -10.60 -9.75
CA SER A 63 22.70 -11.74 -9.51
C SER A 63 24.08 -11.34 -10.05
N PRO A 64 25.16 -11.33 -9.24
CA PRO A 64 26.47 -11.04 -9.76
C PRO A 64 26.79 -12.18 -10.72
N ARG A 65 26.55 -12.00 -12.03
CA ARG A 65 27.03 -12.93 -13.05
C ARG A 65 28.55 -12.92 -12.89
N PRO A 66 29.18 -14.02 -12.42
CA PRO A 66 30.62 -14.08 -12.37
C PRO A 66 31.13 -13.89 -13.81
N PRO A 67 32.22 -13.12 -14.04
CA PRO A 67 32.77 -13.03 -15.38
C PRO A 67 33.12 -14.43 -15.85
N LEU A 68 32.48 -14.87 -16.93
CA LEU A 68 32.80 -16.11 -17.62
C LEU A 68 34.16 -15.90 -18.28
N ASN A 69 35.23 -16.20 -17.55
CA ASN A 69 36.56 -16.31 -18.14
C ASN A 69 36.53 -17.52 -19.08
N ALA A 70 36.90 -17.28 -20.33
CA ALA A 70 37.16 -18.32 -21.30
C ALA A 70 38.66 -18.62 -21.26
N ASP A 71 39.00 -19.83 -20.84
CA ASP A 71 40.35 -20.39 -20.78
C ASP A 71 40.67 -21.17 -22.08
#